data_AF-A0A974NQN1-F1
#
_entry.id   AF-A0A974NQN1-F1
#
_cell.length_a   1.000
_cell.length_b   1.000
_cell.length_c   1.000
_cell.angle_alpha   90.00
_cell.angle_beta   90.00
_cell.angle_gamma   90.00
#
_symmetry.space_group_name_H-M   'P 1'
#
loop_
_entity.id
_entity.type
_entity.pdbx_description
1 polymer ?
#
loop_
_entity_poly.entity_id
_entity_poly.type
_entity_poly.pdbx_seq_one_letter_code
_entity_poly.pdbx_strand_id
1 'polypeptide(L)' 'MKIAWYINVIGLIFSIIGFTQMGNDTFNILLFIGLTIQTIAVIIYWVFKYKTKKINS' A
#
# COMPACT_ATOMS: atom_id res chain seq x y z
N MET A 1 -4.95 -12.05 -8.56
CA MET A 1 -4.59 -11.31 -7.33
C MET A 1 -3.09 -11.28 -7.01
N LYS A 2 -2.18 -11.83 -7.83
CA LYS A 2 -0.73 -11.78 -7.56
C LYS A 2 -0.15 -10.36 -7.73
N ILE A 3 -0.63 -9.60 -8.72
CA ILE A 3 -0.14 -8.24 -9.03
C ILE A 3 -0.34 -7.24 -7.87
N ALA A 4 -1.49 -7.28 -7.20
CA ALA A 4 -1.79 -6.41 -6.06
C ALA A 4 -0.91 -6.74 -4.84
N TRP A 5 -0.51 -8.01 -4.71
CA TRP A 5 0.40 -8.45 -3.66
C TRP A 5 1.82 -7.93 -3.91
N TYR A 6 2.32 -8.00 -5.14
CA TYR A 6 3.62 -7.40 -5.51
C TYR A 6 3.65 -5.88 -5.30
N ILE A 7 2.59 -5.18 -5.70
CA ILE A 7 2.47 -3.72 -5.50
C ILE A 7 2.48 -3.37 -4.01
N ASN A 8 1.80 -4.16 -3.17
CA ASN A 8 1.80 -3.97 -1.72
C ASN A 8 3.21 -4.17 -1.12
N VAL A 9 3.92 -5.24 -1.52
CA VAL A 9 5.30 -5.49 -1.07
C VAL A 9 6.24 -4.34 -1.45
N ILE A 10 6.12 -3.79 -2.66
CA ILE A 10 6.90 -2.62 -3.09
C ILE A 10 6.58 -1.40 -2.21
N GLY A 11 5.29 -1.12 -1.94
CA GLY A 11 4.88 -0.05 -1.03
C GLY A 11 5.36 -0.24 0.41
N LEU A 12 5.45 -1.48 0.89
CA LEU A 12 6.03 -1.85 2.19
C LEU A 12 7.51 -1.49 2.25
N ILE A 13 8.29 -1.88 1.25
CA ILE A 13 9.73 -1.57 1.19
C ILE A 13 9.97 -0.07 1.22
N PHE A 14 9.23 0.71 0.41
CA PHE A 14 9.34 2.17 0.42
C PHE A 14 8.95 2.79 1.76
N SER A 15 7.92 2.27 2.41
CA SER A 15 7.49 2.75 3.73
C SER A 15 8.54 2.47 4.79
N ILE A 16 9.19 1.29 4.78
CA ILE A 16 10.26 0.94 5.72
C ILE A 16 11.47 1.84 5.51
N ILE A 17 11.90 2.04 4.25
CA ILE A 17 13.02 2.93 3.93
C ILE A 17 12.71 4.36 4.38
N GLY A 18 11.50 4.85 4.11
CA GLY A 18 11.06 6.15 4.61
C GLY A 18 11.07 6.21 6.14
N PHE A 19 10.61 5.17 6.83
CA PHE A 19 10.55 5.14 8.30
C PHE A 19 11.96 5.19 8.92
N THR A 20 12.94 4.53 8.29
CA THR A 20 14.34 4.62 8.75
C THR A 20 14.97 6.00 8.58
N GLN A 21 14.38 6.86 7.75
CA GLN A 21 14.81 8.26 7.57
C GLN A 21 14.00 9.24 8.45
N MET A 22 13.03 8.75 9.23
CA MET A 22 12.19 9.54 10.11
C MET A 22 13.03 10.00 11.31
N GLY A 23 13.54 11.24 11.24
CA GLY A 23 14.50 11.80 12.20
C GLY A 23 15.59 12.65 11.55
N ASN A 24 15.73 12.56 10.24
CA ASN A 24 16.39 13.58 9.43
C ASN A 24 15.30 14.61 9.08
N ASP A 25 15.47 15.90 9.38
CA ASP A 25 14.48 16.98 9.17
C ASP A 25 14.06 17.22 7.70
N THR A 26 14.39 16.29 6.81
CA THR A 26 14.00 16.27 5.40
C THR A 26 12.63 15.62 5.19
N PHE A 27 11.80 16.27 4.38
CA PHE A 27 10.49 15.76 3.97
C PHE A 27 10.61 14.37 3.34
N ASN A 28 9.97 13.39 3.97
CA ASN A 28 10.25 11.98 3.73
C ASN A 28 9.34 11.40 2.62
N ILE A 29 9.62 11.82 1.39
CA ILE A 29 8.87 11.49 0.16
C ILE A 29 8.69 9.99 -0.04
N LEU A 30 9.68 9.19 0.34
CA LEU A 30 9.65 7.73 0.21
C LEU A 30 8.59 7.11 1.12
N LEU A 31 8.45 7.61 2.35
CA LEU A 31 7.41 7.19 3.28
C LEU A 31 6.02 7.53 2.71
N PHE A 32 5.84 8.74 2.19
CA PHE A 32 4.56 9.19 1.65
C PHE A 32 4.13 8.37 0.43
N ILE A 33 5.05 8.10 -0.49
CA ILE A 33 4.79 7.25 -1.67
C ILE A 33 4.46 5.82 -1.23
N GLY A 34 5.24 5.26 -0.30
CA GLY A 34 5.02 3.90 0.22
C GLY A 34 3.63 3.73 0.84
N LEU A 35 3.23 4.66 1.71
CA LEU A 35 1.92 4.63 2.36
C LEU A 35 0.77 4.84 1.36
N THR A 36 0.96 5.68 0.35
CA THR A 36 -0.03 5.88 -0.71
C THR A 36 -0.28 4.60 -1.50
N ILE A 37 0.79 3.91 -1.90
CA ILE A 37 0.71 2.63 -2.63
C ILE A 37 -0.01 1.57 -1.77
N GLN A 38 0.32 1.47 -0.48
CA GLN A 38 -0.36 0.53 0.43
C GLN A 38 -1.85 0.83 0.57
N THR A 39 -2.22 2.10 0.71
CA THR A 39 -3.62 2.53 0.83
C THR A 39 -4.41 2.12 -0.40
N ILE A 40 -3.87 2.35 -1.59
CA ILE A 40 -4.48 1.93 -2.87
C ILE A 40 -4.65 0.41 -2.91
N ALA A 41 -3.62 -0.36 -2.51
CA ALA A 41 -3.70 -1.82 -2.49
C ALA A 41 -4.80 -2.35 -1.55
N VAL A 42 -4.98 -1.72 -0.38
CA VAL A 42 -6.04 -2.05 0.58
C VAL A 42 -7.43 -1.74 0.03
N ILE A 43 -7.59 -0.58 -0.61
CA ILE A 43 -8.86 -0.19 -1.26
C ILE A 43 -9.22 -1.19 -2.35
N ILE A 44 -8.26 -1.55 -3.22
CA ILE A 44 -8.47 -2.54 -4.28
C ILE A 44 -8.90 -3.88 -3.68
N TYR A 45 -8.22 -4.36 -2.62
CA TYR A 45 -8.59 -5.59 -1.94
C TYR A 45 -10.03 -5.56 -1.43
N TRP A 46 -10.43 -4.48 -0.76
CA TRP A 46 -11.78 -4.33 -0.24
C TRP A 46 -12.83 -4.24 -1.35
N VAL A 47 -12.58 -3.48 -2.42
CA VAL A 47 -13.48 -3.39 -3.58
C VAL A 47 -13.69 -4.76 -4.21
N PHE A 48 -12.62 -5.54 -4.42
CA PHE A 48 -12.72 -6.90 -4.93
C PHE A 48 -13.50 -7.82 -3.99
N LYS A 49 -13.24 -7.72 -2.67
CA LYS A 49 -13.93 -8.53 -1.64
C LYS A 49 -15.42 -8.20 -1.55
N TYR A 50 -15.80 -6.94 -1.64
CA TYR A 50 -17.21 -6.52 -1.68
C TYR A 50 -17.89 -6.98 -2.97
N LYS A 51 -17.22 -6.88 -4.12
CA LYS A 51 -17.76 -7.32 -5.40
C LYS A 51 -18.00 -8.83 -5.43
N THR A 52 -17.07 -9.64 -4.92
CA THR A 52 -17.26 -11.09 -4.82
C THR A 52 -18.35 -11.47 -3.83
N LYS A 53 -18.46 -10.76 -2.69
CA LYS A 53 -19.55 -10.99 -1.73
C LYS A 53 -20.93 -10.68 -2.32
N LYS A 54 -21.04 -9.66 -3.17
CA LYS A 54 -22.30 -9.31 -3.86
C LYS A 54 -22.72 -10.33 -4.93
N ILE A 55 -21.76 -11.02 -5.56
CA ILE A 55 -22.05 -12.04 -6.58
C ILE A 55 -22.50 -13.37 -5.95
N ASN A 56 -22.03 -13.66 -4.73
CA ASN A 56 -22.35 -14.91 -4.01
C ASN A 56 -23.53 -14.76 -3.02
N SER A 57 -24.25 -13.64 -3.04
CA SER A 57 -25.45 -13.37 -2.23
C SER A 57 -26.69 -13.30 -3.11
#